data_AF-A0A357CDS6-F1
#
_entry.id   AF-A0A357CDS6-F1
#
_cell.length_a   1.000
_cell.length_b   1.000
_cell.length_c   1.000
_cell.angle_alpha   90.00
_cell.angle_beta   90.00
_cell.angle_gamma   90.00
#
_symmetry.space_group_name_H-M   'P 1'
#
loop_
_entity.id
_entity.type
_entity.pdbx_description
1 polymer ?
#
loop_
_entity_poly.entity_id
_entity_poly.type
_entity_poly.pdbx_seq_one_letter_code
_entity_poly.pdbx_strand_id
1 'polypeptide(L)'
;SERLPNTLILMSASLVLSLLIAVPLGIYSARRQYSFADYFLTVLAFIGQAMPTFWFGLMLILLFSIYLKSPSGGPLLPPGGMMDIGSTASFFSWARLKYLIMPAFVLGLHNITSWMRFIRSTMLEV
;
A
#
# COMPACT_ATOMS: atom_id res chain seq x y z
N SER A 1 -3.29 24.67 9.98
CA SER A 1 -2.05 24.35 9.25
C SER A 1 -1.41 23.02 9.66
N GLU A 2 -1.84 22.37 10.75
CA GLU A 2 -1.14 21.21 11.35
C GLU A 2 -1.32 19.88 10.61
N ARG A 3 -2.28 19.77 9.68
CA ARG A 3 -2.56 18.51 8.95
C ARG A 3 -1.71 18.33 7.70
N LEU A 4 -1.28 19.43 7.08
CA LEU A 4 -0.45 19.44 5.87
C LEU A 4 0.80 18.55 5.96
N PRO A 5 1.64 18.64 7.00
CA PRO A 5 2.84 17.81 7.07
C PRO A 5 2.52 16.31 7.14
N ASN A 6 1.46 15.92 7.87
CA ASN A 6 1.06 14.51 7.96
C ASN A 6 0.53 13.98 6.63
N THR A 7 -0.23 14.79 5.89
CA THR A 7 -0.69 14.42 4.55
C THR A 7 0.50 14.24 3.60
N LEU A 8 1.49 15.14 3.63
CA LEU A 8 2.69 15.02 2.79
C LEU A 8 3.48 13.74 3.07
N ILE A 9 3.66 13.39 4.35
CA ILE A 9 4.36 12.15 4.73
C ILE A 9 3.56 10.93 4.25
N LEU A 10 2.24 10.93 4.44
CA LEU A 10 1.41 9.81 3.99
C LEU A 10 1.43 9.65 2.47
N MET A 11 1.31 10.77 1.74
CA MET A 11 1.36 10.76 0.28
C MET A 11 2.72 10.32 -0.25
N SER A 12 3.82 10.82 0.32
CA SER A 12 5.17 10.43 -0.10
C SER A 12 5.43 8.95 0.20
N ALA A 13 5.04 8.46 1.39
CA ALA A 13 5.14 7.04 1.74
C ALA A 13 4.31 6.16 0.78
N SER A 14 3.08 6.57 0.48
CA SER A 14 2.21 5.87 -0.47
C SER A 14 2.81 5.84 -1.88
N LEU A 15 3.46 6.92 -2.32
CA LEU A 15 4.07 7.02 -3.64
C LEU A 15 5.35 6.18 -3.73
N VAL A 16 6.20 6.22 -2.71
CA VAL A 16 7.40 5.37 -2.67
C VAL A 16 7.00 3.90 -2.68
N LEU A 17 6.04 3.53 -1.84
CA LEU A 17 5.51 2.17 -1.79
C LEU A 17 4.91 1.75 -3.13
N SER A 18 4.16 2.65 -3.79
CA SER A 18 3.55 2.32 -5.07
C SER A 18 4.59 2.08 -6.16
N LEU A 19 5.62 2.91 -6.24
CA LEU A 19 6.70 2.73 -7.22
C LEU A 19 7.51 1.47 -6.95
N LEU A 20 7.84 1.19 -5.68
CA LEU A 20 8.58 0.00 -5.29
C LEU A 20 7.89 -1.31 -5.70
N ILE A 21 6.57 -1.31 -5.80
CA ILE A 21 5.78 -2.48 -6.21
C ILE A 21 5.48 -2.43 -7.71
N ALA A 22 5.04 -1.29 -8.22
CA ALA A 22 4.60 -1.14 -9.61
C ALA A 22 5.74 -1.33 -10.61
N VAL A 23 6.94 -0.83 -10.31
CA VAL A 23 8.12 -0.93 -11.20
C VAL A 23 8.52 -2.39 -11.43
N PRO A 24 8.84 -3.21 -10.41
CA PRO A 24 9.25 -4.59 -10.65
C PRO A 24 8.12 -5.42 -11.26
N LEU A 25 6.86 -5.22 -10.85
CA LEU A 25 5.73 -5.96 -11.43
C LEU A 25 5.48 -5.57 -12.89
N GLY A 26 5.57 -4.29 -13.23
CA GLY A 26 5.41 -3.78 -14.59
C GLY A 26 6.51 -4.29 -15.52
N ILE A 27 7.77 -4.23 -15.07
CA ILE A 27 8.92 -4.77 -15.82
C ILE A 27 8.78 -6.28 -16.01
N TYR A 28 8.42 -7.02 -14.95
CA TYR A 28 8.28 -8.48 -15.02
C TYR A 28 7.15 -8.91 -15.97
N SER A 29 6.00 -8.22 -15.91
CA SER A 29 4.87 -8.42 -16.82
C SER A 29 5.23 -8.10 -18.28
N ALA A 30 5.96 -7.00 -18.53
CA ALA A 30 6.43 -6.66 -19.88
C ALA A 30 7.44 -7.67 -20.44
N ARG A 31 8.39 -8.12 -19.61
CA ARG A 31 9.41 -9.11 -20.02
C ARG A 31 8.82 -10.48 -20.37
N ARG A 32 7.65 -10.82 -19.81
CA ARG A 32 6.92 -12.07 -20.08
C ARG A 32 5.53 -11.78 -20.63
N GLN A 33 5.46 -10.87 -21.61
CA GLN A 33 4.21 -10.51 -22.27
C GLN A 33 3.46 -11.75 -22.77
N TYR A 34 2.13 -11.74 -22.62
CA TYR A 34 1.23 -12.85 -22.98
C TYR A 34 1.46 -14.17 -22.22
N SER A 35 2.35 -14.18 -21.22
CA SER A 35 2.47 -15.33 -20.32
C SER A 35 1.30 -15.37 -19.33
N PHE A 36 1.07 -16.54 -18.73
CA PHE A 36 0.14 -16.68 -17.62
C PHE A 36 0.39 -15.67 -16.49
N ALA A 37 1.65 -15.34 -16.23
CA ALA A 37 2.02 -14.36 -15.21
C ALA A 37 1.60 -12.93 -15.58
N ASP A 38 1.69 -12.54 -16.86
CA ASP A 38 1.21 -11.23 -17.35
C ASP A 38 -0.30 -11.10 -17.18
N TYR A 39 -1.06 -12.12 -17.60
CA TYR A 39 -2.51 -12.17 -17.42
C TYR A 39 -2.90 -12.14 -15.94
N PHE A 40 -2.25 -12.95 -15.11
CA PHE A 40 -2.54 -12.99 -13.67
C PHE A 40 -2.30 -11.64 -12.99
N LEU A 41 -1.16 -11.00 -13.25
CA LEU A 41 -0.85 -9.68 -12.68
C LEU A 41 -1.80 -8.59 -13.18
N THR A 42 -2.20 -8.66 -14.45
CA THR A 42 -3.18 -7.72 -15.03
C THR A 42 -4.56 -7.88 -14.37
N VAL A 43 -5.03 -9.11 -14.20
CA VAL A 43 -6.30 -9.40 -13.49
C VAL A 43 -6.22 -8.93 -12.04
N LEU A 44 -5.12 -9.21 -11.34
CA LEU A 44 -4.92 -8.76 -9.96
C LEU A 44 -4.95 -7.23 -9.85
N ALA A 45 -4.30 -6.53 -10.79
CA ALA A 45 -4.31 -5.08 -10.84
C ALA A 45 -5.73 -4.51 -11.07
N PHE A 46 -6.53 -5.14 -11.93
CA PHE A 46 -7.94 -4.77 -12.14
C PHE A 46 -8.79 -5.01 -10.90
N ILE A 47 -8.61 -6.13 -10.21
CA ILE A 47 -9.30 -6.39 -8.93
C ILE A 47 -8.98 -5.28 -7.93
N GLY A 48 -7.70 -4.93 -7.78
CA GLY A 48 -7.27 -3.85 -6.87
C GLY A 48 -7.88 -2.49 -7.21
N GLN A 49 -8.08 -2.19 -8.49
CA GLN A 49 -8.72 -0.94 -8.94
C GLN A 49 -10.25 -0.97 -8.81
N ALA A 50 -10.87 -2.14 -8.97
CA ALA A 50 -12.32 -2.30 -8.86
C ALA A 50 -12.81 -2.25 -7.40
N MET A 51 -11.94 -2.57 -6.44
CA MET A 51 -12.27 -2.51 -5.01
C MET A 51 -12.44 -1.07 -4.52
N PRO A 52 -13.53 -0.74 -3.79
CA PRO A 52 -13.67 0.55 -3.12
C PRO A 52 -12.56 0.71 -2.07
N THR A 53 -11.84 1.84 -2.10
CA THR A 53 -10.70 2.10 -1.20
C THR A 53 -11.10 2.06 0.27
N PHE A 54 -12.28 2.59 0.61
CA PHE A 54 -12.84 2.50 1.95
C PHE A 54 -13.04 1.06 2.41
N TRP A 55 -13.68 0.23 1.58
CA TRP A 55 -13.92 -1.17 1.89
C TRP A 55 -12.61 -1.94 2.05
N PHE A 56 -11.63 -1.70 1.18
CA PHE A 56 -10.33 -2.32 1.28
C PHE A 56 -9.60 -1.91 2.56
N GLY A 57 -9.62 -0.63 2.91
CA GLY A 57 -9.08 -0.15 4.19
C GLY A 57 -9.74 -0.81 5.40
N LEU A 58 -11.07 -0.97 5.39
CA LEU A 58 -11.79 -1.70 6.43
C LEU A 58 -11.33 -3.16 6.52
N MET A 59 -11.17 -3.84 5.39
CA MET A 59 -10.70 -5.23 5.36
C MET A 59 -9.28 -5.37 5.91
N LEU A 60 -8.37 -4.43 5.62
CA LEU A 60 -7.04 -4.42 6.23
C LEU A 60 -7.10 -4.23 7.74
N ILE A 61 -7.97 -3.36 8.24
CA ILE A 61 -8.16 -3.16 9.68
C ILE A 61 -8.66 -4.45 10.33
N LEU A 62 -9.69 -5.09 9.78
CA LEU A 62 -10.20 -6.36 10.31
C LEU A 62 -9.11 -7.43 10.30
N LEU A 63 -8.39 -7.55 9.18
CA LEU A 63 -7.35 -8.55 9.01
C LEU A 63 -6.19 -8.34 10.00
N PHE A 64 -5.61 -7.14 10.08
CA PHE A 64 -4.39 -6.91 10.85
C PHE A 64 -4.61 -6.45 12.30
N SER A 65 -5.78 -5.91 12.61
CA SER A 65 -6.09 -5.47 13.97
C SER A 65 -6.90 -6.49 14.75
N ILE A 66 -7.69 -7.35 14.10
CA ILE A 66 -8.61 -8.27 14.77
C ILE A 66 -8.21 -9.73 14.57
N TYR A 67 -8.03 -10.16 13.32
CA TYR A 67 -7.78 -11.57 12.99
C TYR A 67 -6.30 -11.97 13.17
N LEU A 68 -5.37 -11.20 12.60
CA LEU A 68 -3.93 -11.39 12.79
C LEU A 68 -3.52 -10.73 14.11
N LYS A 69 -3.48 -11.55 15.16
CA LYS A 69 -2.88 -11.16 16.44
C LYS A 69 -1.37 -11.38 16.38
N SER A 70 -0.61 -10.43 16.93
CA SER A 70 0.82 -10.56 17.21
C SER A 70 1.05 -11.74 18.18
N PRO A 71 2.24 -12.38 18.19
CA PRO A 71 2.58 -13.42 19.17
C PRO A 71 2.41 -12.98 20.65
N SER A 72 2.41 -11.67 20.89
CA SER A 72 2.13 -11.04 22.18
C SER A 72 0.63 -10.86 22.52
N GLY A 73 -0.27 -11.34 21.67
CA GLY A 73 -1.73 -11.29 21.86
C GLY A 73 -2.41 -9.97 21.45
N GLY A 74 -1.64 -8.92 21.13
CA GLY A 74 -2.15 -7.63 20.65
C GLY A 74 -2.35 -7.53 19.13
N PRO A 75 -2.94 -6.43 18.63
CA PRO A 75 -3.05 -6.14 17.20
C PRO A 75 -1.69 -6.16 16.49
N LEU A 76 -1.59 -6.72 15.29
CA LEU A 76 -0.34 -6.67 14.51
C LEU A 76 -0.07 -5.25 14.01
N LEU A 77 -1.11 -4.59 13.50
CA LEU A 77 -1.08 -3.19 13.07
C LEU A 77 -2.20 -2.40 13.77
N PRO A 78 -1.94 -1.13 14.11
CA PRO A 78 -2.92 -0.30 14.80
C PRO A 78 -4.06 0.10 13.86
N PRO A 79 -5.34 -0.03 14.27
CA PRO A 79 -6.51 0.16 13.39
C PRO A 79 -6.65 1.59 12.86
N GLY A 80 -6.02 2.57 13.51
CA GLY A 80 -6.02 3.98 13.10
C GLY A 80 -5.35 4.86 14.14
N GLY A 81 -5.23 6.16 13.81
CA GLY A 81 -4.58 7.15 14.67
C GLY A 81 -3.15 7.50 14.21
N MET A 82 -2.46 8.30 15.03
CA MET A 82 -1.08 8.75 14.74
C MET A 82 -0.06 8.26 15.76
N MET A 83 -0.52 7.80 16.93
CA MET A 83 0.32 7.49 18.08
C MET A 83 -0.52 6.72 19.12
N ASP A 84 0.12 5.86 19.92
CA ASP A 84 -0.52 5.25 21.08
C ASP A 84 -0.78 6.31 22.17
N ILE A 85 -1.95 6.22 22.80
CA ILE A 85 -2.39 7.14 23.85
C ILE A 85 -1.42 7.03 25.03
N GLY A 86 -0.63 8.09 25.27
CA GLY A 86 0.33 8.16 26.38
C GLY A 86 1.80 7.90 26.00
N SER A 87 2.13 7.62 24.73
CA SER A 87 3.53 7.54 24.31
C SER A 87 4.09 8.91 23.93
N THR A 88 5.30 9.25 24.43
CA THR A 88 6.09 10.43 24.02
C THR A 88 7.11 10.03 22.95
N ALA A 89 6.71 9.14 22.03
CA ALA A 89 7.56 8.67 20.96
C ALA A 89 7.94 9.81 20.00
N SER A 90 9.23 9.89 19.66
CA SER A 90 9.79 10.90 18.77
C SER A 90 9.18 10.82 17.35
N PHE A 91 9.31 11.90 16.58
CA PHE A 91 8.71 12.03 15.24
C PHE A 91 9.04 10.87 14.30
N PHE A 92 10.18 10.21 14.47
CA PHE A 92 10.69 9.12 13.61
C PHE A 92 10.70 7.73 14.28
N SER A 93 9.88 7.51 15.30
CA SER A 93 9.85 6.22 15.99
C SER A 93 9.19 5.12 15.15
N TRP A 94 9.73 3.89 15.26
CA TRP A 94 9.17 2.67 14.65
C TRP A 94 7.68 2.46 14.96
N ALA A 95 7.23 2.90 16.14
CA ALA A 95 5.83 2.90 16.52
C ALA A 95 4.95 3.69 15.54
N ARG A 96 5.42 4.86 15.05
CA ARG A 96 4.64 5.73 14.15
C ARG A 96 4.54 5.16 12.74
N LEU A 97 5.61 4.53 12.24
CA LEU A 97 5.63 3.86 10.93
C LEU A 97 4.52 2.82 10.81
N LYS A 98 4.20 2.09 11.89
CA LYS A 98 3.11 1.10 11.89
C LYS A 98 1.73 1.69 11.59
N TYR A 99 1.47 2.92 12.01
CA TYR A 99 0.21 3.62 11.69
C TYR A 99 0.14 4.07 10.22
N LEU A 100 1.29 4.21 9.55
CA LEU A 100 1.32 4.61 8.14
C LEU A 100 1.16 3.42 7.19
N ILE A 101 1.57 2.21 7.57
CA ILE A 101 1.61 1.05 6.67
C ILE A 101 0.24 0.79 6.03
N MET A 102 -0.81 0.65 6.84
CA MET A 102 -2.15 0.37 6.31
C MET A 102 -2.69 1.49 5.40
N PRO A 103 -2.77 2.76 5.83
CA PRO A 103 -3.29 3.83 4.97
C PRO A 103 -2.40 4.09 3.75
N ALA A 104 -1.07 3.98 3.87
CA ALA A 104 -0.17 4.09 2.71
C ALA A 104 -0.38 2.94 1.72
N PHE A 105 -0.68 1.72 2.19
CA PHE A 105 -0.98 0.59 1.31
C PHE A 105 -2.32 0.75 0.60
N VAL A 106 -3.36 1.22 1.30
CA VAL A 106 -4.67 1.50 0.69
C VAL A 106 -4.57 2.57 -0.41
N LEU A 107 -3.89 3.68 -0.12
CA LEU A 107 -3.65 4.74 -1.10
C LEU A 107 -2.70 4.29 -2.20
N GLY A 108 -1.68 3.51 -1.83
CA GLY A 108 -0.66 2.97 -2.72
C GLY A 108 -1.26 2.02 -3.74
N LEU A 109 -2.19 1.14 -3.35
CA LEU A 109 -2.83 0.16 -4.22
C LEU A 109 -3.42 0.79 -5.49
N HIS A 110 -4.15 1.90 -5.33
CA HIS A 110 -4.73 2.62 -6.46
C HIS A 110 -3.65 3.16 -7.42
N ASN A 111 -2.56 3.70 -6.84
CA ASN A 111 -1.42 4.19 -7.61
C ASN A 111 -0.67 3.03 -8.30
N ILE A 112 -0.46 1.90 -7.62
CA ILE A 112 0.29 0.74 -8.12
C ILE A 112 -0.32 0.25 -9.43
N THR A 113 -1.63 0.05 -9.47
CA THR A 113 -2.32 -0.44 -10.67
C THR A 113 -2.10 0.49 -11.87
N SER A 114 -2.18 1.81 -11.66
CA SER A 114 -1.96 2.80 -12.73
C SER A 114 -0.51 2.82 -13.20
N TRP A 115 0.45 2.89 -12.28
CA TRP A 115 1.89 2.92 -12.61
C TRP A 115 2.37 1.62 -13.25
N MET A 116 1.90 0.46 -12.78
CA MET A 116 2.28 -0.85 -13.32
C MET A 116 1.91 -0.94 -14.80
N ARG A 117 0.69 -0.55 -15.17
CA ARG A 117 0.24 -0.58 -16.57
C ARG A 117 1.02 0.41 -17.45
N PHE A 118 1.31 1.60 -16.92
CA PHE A 118 2.10 2.60 -17.63
C PHE A 118 3.54 2.13 -17.89
N ILE A 119 4.19 1.51 -16.89
CA ILE A 119 5.54 0.95 -17.04
C ILE A 119 5.52 -0.23 -18.02
N ARG A 120 4.48 -1.06 -17.97
CA ARG A 120 4.31 -2.15 -18.93
C ARG A 120 4.17 -1.62 -20.36
N SER A 121 3.32 -0.62 -20.62
CA SER A 121 3.14 -0.10 -21.98
C SER A 121 4.42 0.53 -22.52
N THR A 122 5.11 1.34 -21.71
CA THR A 122 6.36 2.00 -22.12
C THR A 122 7.48 1.00 -22.40
N MET A 123 7.57 -0.11 -21.65
CA MET A 123 8.55 -1.17 -21.91
C MET A 123 8.25 -2.02 -23.15
N LEU A 124 7.00 -2.01 -23.64
CA LEU A 124 6.59 -2.73 -24.85
C LEU A 124 6.67 -1.86 -26.11
N GLU A 125 6.77 -0.53 -25.95
CA GLU A 125 6.95 0.43 -27.03
C GLU A 125 8.41 0.52 -27.51
N VAL A 126 9.36 -0.02 -26.74
CA VAL A 126 10.81 -0.08 -27.03
C VAL A 126 11.17 -1.38 -27.72
#